data_AF-A0A2I2A650-F1
#
_entry.id   AF-A0A2I2A650-F1
#
_cell.length_a   1.000
_cell.length_b   1.000
_cell.length_c   1.000
_cell.angle_alpha   90.00
_cell.angle_beta   90.00
_cell.angle_gamma   90.00
#
_symmetry.space_group_name_H-M   'P 1'
#
loop_
_entity.id
_entity.type
_entity.pdbx_description
1 polymer ?
#
loop_
_entity_poly.entity_id
_entity_poly.type
_entity_poly.pdbx_seq_one_letter_code
_entity_poly.pdbx_strand_id
1 'polypeptide(L)'
;MEITAKKDENGHLLLGFDGVTFELPENAIGSLQKLIGGRLAQTAGGNTESLQRKIKTYRNLATKMIVVDDVVLQSILPRMKPEQLVTMVRLADGERLFHKVIRNLSRQNGKQFQQDYLDFDQITEHQACVYMEQILPLIKEAAQMQKNRQFEQA
;
A
#
# COMPACT_ATOMS: atom_id res chain seq x y z
N MET A 1 4.44 -16.57 1.85
CA MET A 1 4.07 -17.30 3.08
C MET A 1 3.03 -18.33 2.69
N GLU A 2 3.38 -19.61 2.75
CA GLU A 2 2.47 -20.71 2.42
C GLU A 2 1.89 -21.25 3.73
N ILE A 3 0.59 -21.08 3.93
CA ILE A 3 -0.13 -21.58 5.12
C ILE A 3 -0.83 -22.85 4.68
N THR A 4 -0.47 -23.99 5.28
CA THR A 4 -1.10 -25.27 4.98
C THR A 4 -2.00 -25.68 6.15
N ALA A 5 -3.23 -26.08 5.83
CA ALA A 5 -4.18 -26.58 6.82
C ALA A 5 -4.52 -28.03 6.47
N LYS A 6 -4.32 -28.96 7.41
CA LYS A 6 -4.69 -30.37 7.25
C LYS A 6 -5.42 -30.86 8.50
N LYS A 7 -6.37 -31.77 8.33
CA LYS A 7 -6.97 -32.48 9.46
C LYS A 7 -6.18 -33.76 9.73
N ASP A 8 -5.91 -34.06 10.98
CA ASP A 8 -5.32 -35.34 11.39
C ASP A 8 -6.40 -36.44 11.50
N GLU A 9 -5.97 -37.67 11.79
CA GLU A 9 -6.85 -38.85 11.92
C GLU A 9 -7.79 -38.76 13.14
N ASN A 10 -7.52 -37.87 14.09
CA ASN A 10 -8.32 -37.62 15.29
C ASN A 10 -9.27 -36.41 15.16
N GLY A 11 -9.28 -35.75 13.99
CA GLY A 11 -10.13 -34.58 13.71
C GLY A 11 -9.53 -33.22 14.11
N HIS A 12 -8.29 -33.17 14.59
CA HIS A 12 -7.60 -31.94 14.94
C HIS A 12 -7.08 -31.21 13.69
N LEU A 13 -7.07 -29.88 13.74
CA LEU A 13 -6.60 -29.06 12.63
C LEU A 13 -5.12 -28.71 12.84
N LEU A 14 -4.27 -29.20 11.93
CA LEU A 14 -2.85 -28.89 11.85
C LEU A 14 -2.67 -27.68 10.95
N LEU A 15 -2.11 -26.59 11.50
CA LEU A 15 -1.69 -25.42 10.75
C LEU A 15 -0.18 -25.40 10.61
N GLY A 16 0.30 -25.53 9.37
CA GLY A 16 1.72 -25.45 9.02
C GLY A 16 2.12 -24.03 8.61
N PHE A 17 3.15 -23.50 9.27
CA PHE A 17 3.84 -22.25 8.92
C PHE A 17 5.34 -22.53 8.81
N ASP A 18 5.90 -22.50 7.59
CA ASP A 18 7.36 -22.62 7.32
C ASP A 18 8.09 -23.63 8.23
N GLY A 19 7.62 -24.88 8.27
CA GLY A 19 8.23 -25.98 9.03
C GLY A 19 7.75 -26.14 10.49
N VAL A 20 6.90 -25.24 10.99
CA VAL A 20 6.26 -25.34 12.31
C VAL A 20 4.81 -25.78 12.13
N THR A 21 4.44 -26.90 12.77
CA THR A 21 3.05 -27.40 12.77
C THR A 21 2.41 -27.11 14.12
N PHE A 22 1.32 -26.35 14.13
CA PHE A 22 0.50 -26.12 15.31
C PHE A 22 -0.73 -27.00 15.25
N GLU A 23 -0.97 -27.74 16.33
CA GLU A 23 -2.19 -28.51 16.51
C GLU A 23 -3.21 -27.67 17.27
N LEU A 24 -4.33 -27.35 16.61
CA LEU A 24 -5.40 -26.57 17.21
C LEU A 24 -6.52 -27.50 17.70
N PRO A 25 -6.84 -27.48 19.01
CA PRO A 25 -8.00 -28.19 19.53
C PRO A 25 -9.31 -27.57 19.00
N GLU A 26 -10.36 -28.36 18.86
CA GLU A 26 -11.62 -27.94 18.22
C GLU A 26 -12.25 -26.68 18.85
N ASN A 27 -12.13 -26.51 20.16
CA ASN A 27 -12.60 -25.34 20.89
C ASN A 27 -11.86 -24.04 20.48
N ALA A 28 -10.58 -24.14 20.12
CA ALA A 28 -9.78 -23.03 19.62
C ALA A 28 -10.20 -22.67 18.18
N ILE A 29 -10.54 -23.67 17.35
CA ILE A 29 -11.06 -23.47 15.98
C ILE A 29 -12.38 -22.70 16.03
N GLY A 30 -13.32 -23.12 16.88
CA GLY A 30 -14.60 -22.43 17.05
C GLY A 30 -14.45 -20.98 17.52
N SER A 31 -13.46 -20.72 18.38
CA SER A 31 -13.13 -19.36 18.86
C SER A 31 -12.50 -18.50 17.76
N LEU A 32 -11.59 -19.08 16.97
CA LEU A 32 -10.98 -18.44 15.79
C LEU A 32 -12.03 -18.10 14.74
N GLN A 33 -12.93 -19.02 14.42
CA GLN A 33 -14.03 -18.79 13.49
C GLN A 33 -14.96 -17.67 13.98
N LYS A 34 -15.29 -17.63 15.28
CA LYS A 34 -16.09 -16.53 15.85
C LYS A 34 -15.37 -15.19 15.80
N LEU A 35 -14.06 -15.16 16.06
CA LEU A 35 -13.26 -13.93 15.97
C LEU A 35 -13.15 -13.44 14.53
N ILE A 36 -12.89 -14.33 13.56
CA ILE A 36 -12.84 -14.00 12.14
C ILE A 36 -14.21 -13.53 11.66
N GLY A 37 -15.28 -14.27 11.99
CA GLY A 37 -16.65 -13.90 11.66
C GLY A 37 -17.07 -12.56 12.26
N GLY A 38 -16.73 -12.30 13.53
CA GLY A 38 -16.98 -11.03 14.20
C GLY A 38 -16.22 -9.86 13.59
N ARG A 39 -14.95 -10.06 13.22
CA ARG A 39 -14.14 -9.06 12.49
C ARG A 39 -14.72 -8.75 11.12
N LEU A 40 -15.09 -9.78 10.35
CA LEU A 40 -15.68 -9.64 9.02
C LEU A 40 -17.05 -8.93 9.08
N ALA A 41 -17.88 -9.25 10.06
CA ALA A 41 -19.17 -8.61 10.28
C ALA A 41 -19.03 -7.13 10.69
N GLN A 42 -18.04 -6.78 11.53
CA GLN A 42 -17.77 -5.39 11.91
C GLN A 42 -17.25 -4.53 10.75
N THR A 43 -16.53 -5.12 9.79
CA THR A 43 -16.05 -4.40 8.61
C THR A 43 -17.14 -4.10 7.57
N ALA A 44 -18.24 -4.86 7.56
CA ALA A 44 -19.22 -4.84 6.46
C ALA A 44 -20.21 -3.65 6.48
N GLY A 45 -20.49 -3.03 7.63
CA GLY A 45 -21.65 -2.12 7.76
C GLY A 45 -21.40 -0.61 7.57
N GLY A 46 -20.18 -0.11 7.81
CA GLY A 46 -19.89 1.34 7.75
C GLY A 46 -18.45 1.70 7.40
N ASN A 47 -17.53 0.75 7.46
CA ASN A 47 -16.12 1.01 7.22
C ASN A 47 -15.80 1.12 5.71
N THR A 48 -16.54 0.39 4.87
CA THR A 48 -16.35 0.32 3.42
C THR A 48 -16.57 1.65 2.70
N GLU A 49 -17.64 2.39 3.02
CA GLU A 49 -17.87 3.71 2.42
C GLU A 49 -16.78 4.72 2.80
N SER A 50 -16.34 4.71 4.06
CA SER A 50 -15.28 5.60 4.54
C SER A 50 -13.94 5.28 3.85
N LEU A 51 -13.65 3.99 3.67
CA LEU A 51 -12.45 3.51 2.98
C LEU A 51 -12.45 3.92 1.51
N GLN A 52 -13.58 3.74 0.82
CA GLN A 52 -13.73 4.15 -0.58
C GLN A 52 -13.55 5.67 -0.76
N ARG A 53 -14.09 6.49 0.16
CA ARG A 53 -13.89 7.95 0.14
C ARG A 53 -12.42 8.32 0.34
N LYS A 54 -11.72 7.66 1.28
CA LYS A 54 -10.27 7.85 1.50
C LYS A 54 -9.46 7.49 0.26
N ILE A 55 -9.71 6.31 -0.33
CA ILE A 55 -9.00 5.85 -1.53
C ILE A 55 -9.22 6.79 -2.70
N LYS A 56 -10.45 7.26 -2.92
CA LYS A 56 -10.74 8.26 -3.94
C LYS A 56 -9.94 9.56 -3.72
N THR A 57 -9.80 9.99 -2.47
CA THR A 57 -9.01 11.17 -2.12
C THR A 57 -7.53 10.95 -2.39
N TYR A 58 -6.99 9.78 -2.01
CA TYR A 58 -5.59 9.44 -2.25
C TYR A 58 -5.26 9.24 -3.72
N ARG A 59 -6.17 8.66 -4.51
CA ARG A 59 -6.06 8.61 -5.97
C ARG A 59 -5.93 10.01 -6.56
N ASN A 60 -6.84 10.92 -6.19
CA ASN A 60 -6.75 12.31 -6.65
C ASN A 60 -5.43 12.98 -6.26
N LEU A 61 -4.96 12.72 -5.04
CA LEU A 61 -3.69 13.26 -4.56
C LEU A 61 -2.50 12.70 -5.34
N ALA A 62 -2.46 11.39 -5.55
CA ALA A 62 -1.44 10.71 -6.34
C ALA A 62 -1.44 11.23 -7.79
N THR A 63 -2.61 11.33 -8.43
CA THR A 63 -2.74 11.88 -9.79
C THR A 63 -2.20 13.32 -9.88
N LYS A 64 -2.40 14.16 -8.85
CA LYS A 64 -1.82 15.52 -8.81
C LYS A 64 -0.29 15.55 -8.76
N MET A 65 0.38 14.48 -8.35
CA MET A 65 1.84 14.40 -8.37
C MET A 65 2.41 14.44 -9.80
N ILE A 66 1.59 14.15 -10.82
CA ILE A 66 2.00 14.22 -12.24
C ILE A 66 2.42 15.65 -12.63
N VAL A 67 1.76 16.67 -12.07
CA VAL A 67 2.01 18.08 -12.42
C VAL A 67 3.02 18.77 -11.49
N VAL A 68 3.52 18.07 -10.47
CA VAL A 68 4.58 18.59 -9.59
C VAL A 68 5.88 18.73 -10.37
N ASP A 69 6.65 19.78 -10.09
CA ASP A 69 7.92 20.05 -10.74
C ASP A 69 8.92 18.89 -10.53
N ASP A 70 9.72 18.61 -11.55
CA ASP A 70 10.64 17.47 -11.57
C ASP A 70 11.68 17.56 -10.45
N VAL A 71 12.18 18.75 -10.13
CA VAL A 71 13.17 18.92 -9.06
C VAL A 71 12.54 18.72 -7.67
N VAL A 72 11.27 19.08 -7.51
CA VAL A 72 10.52 18.79 -6.27
C VAL A 72 10.30 17.29 -6.14
N LEU A 73 10.00 16.58 -7.23
CA LEU A 73 9.92 15.12 -7.17
C LEU A 73 11.27 14.48 -6.83
N GLN A 74 12.35 14.95 -7.43
CA GLN A 74 13.71 14.43 -7.17
C GLN A 74 14.11 14.55 -5.69
N SER A 75 13.58 15.52 -4.94
CA SER A 75 13.87 15.68 -3.51
C SER A 75 13.06 14.73 -2.62
N ILE A 76 11.84 14.35 -3.02
CA ILE A 76 10.95 13.53 -2.19
C ILE A 76 10.95 12.05 -2.55
N LEU A 77 11.10 11.69 -3.83
CA LEU A 77 10.98 10.29 -4.28
C LEU A 77 12.01 9.35 -3.61
N PRO A 78 13.29 9.73 -3.44
CA PRO A 78 14.26 8.87 -2.76
C PRO A 78 14.00 8.66 -1.27
N ARG A 79 13.12 9.47 -0.66
CA ARG A 79 12.77 9.39 0.77
C ARG A 79 11.57 8.47 1.03
N MET A 80 10.88 8.04 -0.03
CA MET A 80 9.75 7.11 0.07
C MET A 80 10.26 5.68 0.18
N LYS A 81 9.58 4.86 0.98
CA LYS A 81 9.81 3.42 0.97
C LYS A 81 9.28 2.78 -0.33
N PRO A 82 9.82 1.64 -0.76
CA PRO A 82 9.37 0.94 -1.96
C PRO A 82 7.83 0.77 -2.04
N GLU A 83 7.22 0.26 -0.98
CA GLU A 83 5.78 -0.03 -0.92
C GLU A 83 4.95 1.25 -1.07
N GLN A 84 5.43 2.34 -0.48
CA GLN A 84 4.78 3.64 -0.51
C GLN A 84 4.82 4.25 -1.91
N LEU A 85 6.00 4.18 -2.54
CA LEU A 85 6.20 4.69 -3.89
C LEU A 85 5.37 3.91 -4.91
N VAL A 86 5.39 2.58 -4.83
CA VAL A 86 4.55 1.72 -5.69
C VAL A 86 3.07 1.98 -5.46
N THR A 87 2.62 2.08 -4.21
CA THR A 87 1.22 2.40 -3.87
C THR A 87 0.79 3.72 -4.49
N MET A 88 1.58 4.79 -4.32
CA MET A 88 1.27 6.10 -4.89
C MET A 88 1.15 6.03 -6.42
N VAL A 89 2.08 5.33 -7.08
CA VAL A 89 2.06 5.19 -8.54
C VAL A 89 0.87 4.36 -9.03
N ARG A 90 0.53 3.26 -8.36
CA ARG A 90 -0.63 2.41 -8.71
C ARG A 90 -1.97 3.09 -8.45
N LEU A 91 -2.05 3.97 -7.46
CA LEU A 91 -3.26 4.72 -7.18
C LEU A 91 -3.51 5.85 -8.17
N ALA A 92 -2.46 6.41 -8.79
CA ALA A 92 -2.60 7.47 -9.77
C ALA A 92 -3.30 6.99 -11.04
N ASP A 93 -4.00 7.92 -11.70
CA ASP A 93 -4.72 7.61 -12.93
C ASP A 93 -3.74 7.42 -14.12
N GLY A 94 -3.66 6.18 -14.60
CA GLY A 94 -2.84 5.79 -15.75
C GLY A 94 -1.34 5.77 -15.49
N GLU A 95 -0.54 5.64 -16.54
CA GLU A 95 0.90 5.40 -16.44
C GLU A 95 1.76 6.68 -16.39
N ARG A 96 1.14 7.86 -16.40
CA ARG A 96 1.89 9.13 -16.46
C ARG A 96 2.77 9.34 -15.24
N LEU A 97 2.25 9.01 -14.04
CA LEU A 97 3.04 9.14 -12.82
C LEU A 97 4.18 8.12 -12.80
N PHE A 98 3.94 6.89 -13.27
CA PHE A 98 4.96 5.85 -13.38
C PHE A 98 6.16 6.35 -14.20
N HIS A 99 5.92 6.83 -15.42
CA HIS A 99 6.99 7.34 -16.28
C HIS A 99 7.71 8.55 -15.67
N LYS A 100 6.97 9.45 -15.01
CA LYS A 100 7.55 10.62 -14.35
C LYS A 100 8.43 10.23 -13.17
N VAL A 101 8.04 9.23 -12.38
CA VAL A 101 8.86 8.69 -11.28
C VAL A 101 10.14 8.07 -11.83
N ILE A 102 10.05 7.24 -12.87
CA ILE A 102 11.24 6.63 -13.51
C ILE A 102 12.23 7.69 -13.98
N ARG A 103 11.74 8.75 -14.63
CA ARG A 103 12.59 9.84 -15.15
C ARG A 103 13.26 10.65 -14.03
N ASN A 104 12.62 10.78 -12.87
CA ASN A 104 13.10 11.59 -11.75
C ASN A 104 13.87 10.79 -10.70
N LEU A 105 14.02 9.48 -10.87
CA LEU A 105 14.90 8.66 -10.05
C LEU A 105 16.27 8.50 -10.72
N SER A 106 17.30 8.22 -9.91
CA SER A 106 18.59 7.78 -10.44
C SER A 106 18.43 6.46 -11.20
N ARG A 107 19.36 6.15 -12.11
CA ARG A 107 19.30 4.90 -12.90
C ARG A 107 19.20 3.65 -12.03
N GLN A 108 19.87 3.62 -10.88
CA GLN A 108 19.82 2.51 -9.93
C GLN A 108 18.45 2.44 -9.25
N ASN A 109 17.98 3.56 -8.69
CA ASN A 109 16.69 3.61 -7.98
C ASN A 109 15.51 3.37 -8.92
N GLY A 110 15.60 3.82 -10.17
CA GLY A 110 14.59 3.57 -11.19
C GLY A 110 14.47 2.08 -11.54
N LYS A 111 15.60 1.37 -11.67
CA LYS A 111 15.59 -0.10 -11.85
C LYS A 111 14.99 -0.82 -10.65
N GLN A 112 15.36 -0.41 -9.43
CA GLN A 112 14.81 -1.00 -8.21
C GLN A 112 13.29 -0.77 -8.14
N PHE A 113 12.84 0.46 -8.40
CA PHE A 113 11.41 0.77 -8.43
C PHE A 113 10.65 -0.03 -9.48
N GLN A 114 11.22 -0.28 -10.67
CA GLN A 114 10.57 -1.16 -11.66
C GLN A 114 10.39 -2.59 -11.15
N GLN A 115 11.41 -3.12 -10.48
CA GLN A 115 11.33 -4.45 -9.87
C GLN A 115 10.28 -4.47 -8.75
N ASP A 116 10.33 -3.50 -7.84
CA ASP A 116 9.35 -3.36 -6.75
C ASP A 116 7.92 -3.22 -7.31
N TYR A 117 7.75 -2.46 -8.40
CA TYR A 117 6.46 -2.28 -9.04
C TYR A 117 5.89 -3.59 -9.56
N LEU A 118 6.72 -4.50 -10.07
CA LEU A 118 6.31 -5.85 -10.50
C LEU A 118 6.07 -6.78 -9.31
N ASP A 119 6.90 -6.70 -8.27
CA ASP A 119 6.82 -7.58 -7.10
C ASP A 119 5.58 -7.27 -6.24
N PHE A 120 5.19 -5.99 -6.14
CA PHE A 120 3.99 -5.53 -5.44
C PHE A 120 2.77 -5.49 -6.36
N ASP A 121 2.44 -6.62 -7.01
CA ASP A 121 1.34 -6.65 -7.97
C ASP A 121 -0.05 -6.53 -7.35
N GLN A 122 -0.20 -6.90 -6.08
CA GLN A 122 -1.46 -6.87 -5.37
C GLN A 122 -1.32 -6.15 -4.02
N ILE A 123 -1.84 -4.91 -3.95
CA ILE A 123 -1.96 -4.15 -2.71
C ILE A 123 -3.44 -4.02 -2.40
N THR A 124 -3.83 -4.39 -1.18
CA THR A 124 -5.21 -4.22 -0.73
C THR A 124 -5.57 -2.75 -0.55
N GLU A 125 -6.84 -2.41 -0.69
CA GLU A 125 -7.39 -1.08 -0.43
C GLU A 125 -6.99 -0.50 0.94
N HIS A 126 -6.96 -1.35 1.97
CA HIS A 126 -6.54 -0.96 3.31
C HIS A 126 -5.04 -0.64 3.38
N GLN A 127 -4.18 -1.48 2.81
CA GLN A 127 -2.75 -1.21 2.73
C GLN A 127 -2.47 0.07 1.94
N ALA A 128 -3.20 0.29 0.85
CA ALA A 128 -3.09 1.51 0.06
C ALA A 128 -3.38 2.75 0.90
N CYS A 129 -4.43 2.72 1.74
CA CYS A 129 -4.69 3.81 2.69
C CYS A 129 -3.55 4.02 3.68
N VAL A 130 -3.05 2.96 4.31
CA VAL A 130 -1.97 3.05 5.31
C VAL A 130 -0.71 3.65 4.70
N TYR A 131 -0.29 3.16 3.54
CA TYR A 131 0.91 3.67 2.88
C TYR A 131 0.75 5.12 2.41
N MET A 132 -0.44 5.48 1.90
CA MET A 132 -0.74 6.86 1.53
C MET A 132 -0.74 7.80 2.74
N GLU A 133 -1.33 7.40 3.87
CA GLU A 133 -1.32 8.18 5.11
C GLU A 133 0.11 8.45 5.60
N GLN A 134 0.99 7.45 5.50
CA GLN A 134 2.41 7.59 5.89
C GLN A 134 3.19 8.57 5.01
N ILE A 135 2.85 8.70 3.72
CA ILE A 135 3.54 9.64 2.82
C ILE A 135 2.88 11.02 2.72
N LEU A 136 1.71 11.23 3.33
CA LEU A 136 1.08 12.56 3.36
C LEU A 136 2.01 13.69 3.81
N PRO A 137 2.87 13.52 4.84
CA PRO A 137 3.82 14.56 5.22
C PRO A 137 4.78 14.94 4.08
N LEU A 138 5.30 13.95 3.34
CA LEU A 138 6.19 14.18 2.20
C LEU A 138 5.45 14.85 1.04
N ILE A 139 4.20 14.47 0.79
CA ILE A 139 3.38 15.10 -0.25
C ILE A 139 3.07 16.57 0.10
N LYS A 140 2.80 16.87 1.39
CA LYS A 140 2.61 18.25 1.85
C LYS A 140 3.88 19.07 1.70
N GLU A 141 5.04 18.49 2.03
CA GLU A 141 6.34 19.11 1.82
C GLU A 141 6.56 19.43 0.33
N ALA A 142 6.27 18.48 -0.56
CA ALA A 142 6.34 18.68 -2.00
C ALA A 142 5.42 19.82 -2.47
N ALA A 143 4.19 19.88 -1.98
CA ALA A 143 3.25 20.95 -2.30
C ALA A 143 3.76 22.33 -1.85
N GLN A 144 4.40 22.40 -0.68
CA GLN A 144 5.00 23.65 -0.19
C GLN A 144 6.19 24.08 -1.04
N MET A 145 7.08 23.14 -1.40
CA MET A 145 8.21 23.41 -2.29
C MET A 145 7.75 23.88 -3.68
N GLN A 146 6.72 23.24 -4.23
CA GLN A 146 6.10 23.62 -5.50
C GLN A 146 5.57 25.05 -5.45
N LYS A 147 4.86 25.40 -4.38
CA LYS A 147 4.31 26.74 -4.18
C LYS A 147 5.42 27.78 -4.12
N ASN A 148 6.45 27.57 -3.28
CA ASN A 148 7.56 28.52 -3.14
C ASN A 148 8.25 28.79 -4.48
N ARG A 149 8.47 27.76 -5.29
CA ARG A 149 9.05 27.91 -6.63
C ARG A 149 8.19 28.72 -7.59
N GLN A 150 6.87 28.52 -7.56
CA GLN A 150 5.95 29.31 -8.38
C GLN A 150 5.97 30.79 -8.00
N PHE A 151 6.21 31.12 -6.72
CA PHE A 151 6.39 32.50 -6.28
C PHE A 151 7.76 33.08 -6.66
N GLU A 152 8.83 32.28 -6.66
CA GLU A 152 10.18 32.73 -7.05
C GLU A 152 10.33 32.93 -8.57
N GLN A 153 9.47 32.30 -9.38
CA GLN A 153 9.46 32.41 -10.84
C GLN A 153 8.48 33.45 -11.39
N ALA A 154 7.69 34.10 -10.53
CA ALA A 154 6.70 35.12 -10.88
C ALA A 154 7.23 36.54 -10.62
#